data_AF-A0A7V4BTF5-F1
#
_entry.id   AF-A0A7V4BTF5-F1
#
_cell.length_a   1.000
_cell.length_b   1.000
_cell.length_c   1.000
_cell.angle_alpha   90.00
_cell.angle_beta   90.00
_cell.angle_gamma   90.00
#
_symmetry.space_group_name_H-M   'P 1'
#
loop_
_entity.id
_entity.type
_entity.pdbx_description
1 polymer ?
#
loop_
_entity_poly.entity_id
_entity_poly.type
_entity_poly.pdbx_seq_one_letter_code
_entity_poly.pdbx_strand_id
1 'polypeptide(L)'
;MYVVNIVDRIDMVNFGIWNAAIITAPILKAKYGIISQLWYPSTDSIPDRLEQMAELVAINTPTNIPTLPADAIIVTHGCWRLPTRLGAMLKKKGYPWMYVPHGMLEPWSMSQKWYLKYPYYRLHEKPLSLQADIVRAVSIPEKNNLQAIYPNVVHIPNG
;
A
#
# COMPACT_ATOMS: atom_id res chain seq x y z
N MET A 1 -0.46 15.94 -10.45
CA MET A 1 -0.86 15.02 -9.36
C MET A 1 -0.12 13.69 -9.46
N TYR A 2 0.40 13.24 -8.32
CA TYR A 2 1.09 11.95 -8.19
C TYR A 2 0.27 10.98 -7.34
N VAL A 3 0.26 9.71 -7.73
CA VAL A 3 -0.19 8.59 -6.89
C VAL A 3 1.02 7.72 -6.60
N VAL A 4 1.41 7.66 -5.33
CA VAL A 4 2.59 6.93 -4.87
C VAL A 4 2.15 5.61 -4.25
N ASN A 5 2.39 4.52 -4.95
CA ASN A 5 2.06 3.18 -4.46
C ASN A 5 3.28 2.59 -3.75
N ILE A 6 3.13 2.18 -2.50
CA ILE A 6 4.21 1.61 -1.69
C ILE A 6 3.93 0.14 -1.44
N VAL A 7 4.86 -0.73 -1.84
CA VAL A 7 4.79 -2.19 -1.66
C VAL A 7 5.98 -2.68 -0.83
N ASP A 8 5.83 -3.84 -0.18
CA ASP A 8 6.94 -4.46 0.55
C ASP A 8 7.91 -5.19 -0.39
N ARG A 9 7.43 -5.71 -1.53
CA ARG A 9 8.24 -6.50 -2.47
C ARG A 9 7.73 -6.41 -3.89
N ILE A 10 8.64 -6.57 -4.86
CA ILE A 10 8.32 -6.65 -6.30
C ILE A 10 8.63 -8.02 -6.93
N ASP A 11 8.89 -9.04 -6.10
CA ASP A 11 9.10 -10.42 -6.56
C ASP A 11 7.83 -11.06 -7.15
N MET A 12 7.99 -12.14 -7.92
CA MET A 12 6.86 -12.85 -8.53
C MET A 12 5.95 -13.55 -7.50
N VAL A 13 6.42 -13.77 -6.27
CA VAL A 13 5.59 -14.33 -5.20
C VAL A 13 4.52 -13.32 -4.77
N ASN A 14 4.86 -12.02 -4.78
CA ASN A 14 3.95 -10.93 -4.46
C ASN A 14 3.32 -10.26 -5.68
N PHE A 15 3.37 -10.92 -6.85
CA PHE A 15 2.83 -10.42 -8.12
C PHE A 15 1.44 -9.78 -7.97
N GLY A 16 0.52 -10.47 -7.29
CA GLY A 16 -0.85 -9.97 -7.11
C GLY A 16 -0.94 -8.59 -6.42
N ILE A 17 -0.03 -8.30 -5.49
CA ILE A 17 -0.04 -7.05 -4.72
C ILE A 17 0.52 -5.89 -5.56
N TRP A 18 1.73 -6.05 -6.10
CA TRP A 18 2.38 -4.96 -6.83
C TRP A 18 1.77 -4.77 -8.22
N ASN A 19 1.27 -5.81 -8.87
CA ASN A 19 0.56 -5.67 -10.14
C ASN A 19 -0.76 -4.92 -9.94
N ALA A 20 -1.53 -5.24 -8.89
CA ALA A 20 -2.76 -4.51 -8.56
C ALA A 20 -2.50 -3.02 -8.23
N ALA A 21 -1.30 -2.69 -7.76
CA ALA A 21 -0.90 -1.32 -7.47
C ALA A 21 -0.68 -0.47 -8.73
N ILE A 22 -0.24 -1.08 -9.83
CA ILE A 22 0.21 -0.34 -11.02
C ILE A 22 -0.53 -0.67 -12.31
N ILE A 23 -1.41 -1.68 -12.33
CA ILE A 23 -2.08 -2.11 -13.56
C ILE A 23 -2.88 -0.97 -14.23
N THR A 24 -3.37 -0.02 -13.43
CA THR A 24 -4.11 1.15 -13.92
C THR A 24 -3.22 2.35 -14.27
N ALA A 25 -1.91 2.30 -13.98
CA ALA A 25 -0.99 3.42 -14.17
C ALA A 25 -0.95 3.96 -15.62
N PRO A 26 -0.92 3.12 -16.67
CA PRO A 26 -0.95 3.63 -18.05
C PRO A 26 -2.24 4.40 -18.36
N ILE A 27 -3.38 3.92 -17.87
CA ILE A 27 -4.69 4.56 -18.09
C ILE A 27 -4.79 5.87 -17.31
N LEU A 28 -4.30 5.90 -16.07
CA LEU A 28 -4.24 7.10 -15.23
C LEU A 28 -3.43 8.21 -15.91
N LYS A 29 -2.28 7.85 -16.48
CA LYS A 29 -1.43 8.80 -17.22
C LYS A 29 -2.11 9.28 -18.50
N ALA A 30 -2.61 8.36 -19.32
CA ALA A 30 -3.17 8.70 -20.64
C ALA A 30 -4.48 9.49 -20.57
N LYS A 31 -5.38 9.16 -19.64
CA LYS A 31 -6.72 9.78 -19.56
C LYS A 31 -6.78 10.99 -18.63
N TYR A 32 -5.97 10.99 -17.56
CA TYR A 32 -6.11 11.98 -16.48
C TYR A 32 -4.81 12.74 -16.19
N GLY A 33 -3.70 12.44 -16.89
CA GLY A 33 -2.41 13.08 -16.63
C GLY A 33 -1.84 12.77 -15.23
N ILE A 34 -2.36 11.73 -14.56
CA ILE A 34 -1.92 11.34 -13.22
C ILE A 34 -0.70 10.43 -13.35
N ILE A 35 0.38 10.77 -12.65
CA ILE A 35 1.61 9.97 -12.64
C ILE A 35 1.52 8.99 -11.48
N SER A 36 1.59 7.69 -11.78
CA SER A 36 1.58 6.63 -10.79
C SER A 36 3.00 6.08 -10.60
N GLN A 37 3.52 6.20 -9.39
CA GLN A 37 4.83 5.67 -9.00
C GLN A 37 4.68 4.38 -8.20
N LEU A 38 5.67 3.50 -8.31
CA LEU A 38 5.81 2.32 -7.47
C LEU A 38 7.09 2.42 -6.64
N TRP A 39 6.90 2.47 -5.34
CA TRP A 39 7.91 2.59 -4.31
C TRP A 39 8.13 1.22 -3.66
N TYR A 40 9.35 0.71 -3.67
CA TYR A 40 9.70 -0.63 -3.21
C TYR A 40 11.08 -0.67 -2.55
N PRO A 41 11.41 -1.68 -1.73
CA PRO A 41 12.75 -1.80 -1.17
C PRO A 41 13.81 -2.01 -2.25
N SER A 42 14.90 -1.26 -2.19
CA SER A 42 15.97 -1.27 -3.20
C SER A 42 16.74 -2.58 -3.35
N THR A 43 16.50 -3.56 -2.48
CA THR A 43 17.16 -4.86 -2.49
C THR A 43 16.54 -5.83 -3.51
N ASP A 44 15.41 -5.47 -4.09
CA ASP A 44 14.67 -6.36 -4.97
C ASP A 44 15.14 -6.25 -6.42
N SER A 45 15.27 -7.41 -7.09
CA SER A 45 15.44 -7.45 -8.55
C SER A 45 14.18 -6.92 -9.24
N ILE A 46 14.33 -6.09 -10.25
CA ILE A 46 13.21 -5.52 -11.01
C ILE A 46 12.81 -6.49 -12.14
N PRO A 47 11.56 -7.01 -12.16
CA PRO A 47 11.04 -7.69 -13.34
C PRO A 47 10.98 -6.79 -14.59
N ASP A 48 11.40 -7.29 -15.76
CA ASP A 48 11.46 -6.55 -17.04
C ASP A 48 10.16 -5.82 -17.44
N ARG A 49 8.99 -6.35 -17.05
CA ARG A 49 7.68 -5.78 -17.37
C ARG A 49 7.36 -4.49 -16.59
N LEU A 50 8.00 -4.26 -15.45
CA LEU A 50 7.63 -3.19 -14.52
C LEU A 50 7.98 -1.79 -15.03
N GLU A 51 9.14 -1.63 -15.68
CA GLU A 51 9.63 -0.34 -16.18
C GLU A 51 8.67 0.31 -17.19
N GLN A 52 7.86 -0.51 -17.87
CA GLN A 52 6.93 -0.05 -18.90
C GLN A 52 5.58 0.40 -18.33
N MET A 53 5.26 0.02 -17.07
CA MET A 53 3.92 0.22 -16.50
C MET A 53 3.84 1.41 -15.54
N ALA A 54 4.90 1.67 -14.77
CA ALA A 54 4.94 2.74 -13.78
C ALA A 54 6.36 3.30 -13.58
N GLU A 55 6.46 4.50 -13.02
CA GLU A 55 7.74 5.06 -12.58
C GLU A 55 8.22 4.33 -11.32
N LEU A 56 9.36 3.67 -11.42
CA LEU A 56 9.94 2.88 -10.33
C LEU A 56 10.83 3.74 -9.44
N VAL A 57 10.63 3.65 -8.12
CA VAL A 57 11.44 4.36 -7.12
C VAL A 57 11.89 3.38 -6.05
N ALA A 58 13.19 3.11 -6.02
CA ALA A 58 13.81 2.29 -5.00
C ALA A 58 13.97 3.08 -3.69
N ILE A 59 13.58 2.47 -2.56
CA ILE A 59 13.66 3.06 -1.22
C ILE A 59 14.49 2.18 -0.30
N ASN A 60 15.65 2.68 0.11
CA ASN A 60 16.55 1.94 0.99
C ASN A 60 16.21 2.17 2.47
N THR A 61 15.69 3.36 2.80
CA THR A 61 15.44 3.82 4.16
C THR A 61 14.34 4.89 4.20
N PRO A 62 13.66 5.08 5.36
CA PRO A 62 12.69 6.17 5.54
C PRO A 62 13.30 7.59 5.42
N THR A 63 14.62 7.70 5.35
CA THR A 63 15.35 8.97 5.26
C THR A 63 15.57 9.42 3.82
N ASN A 64 15.48 8.53 2.83
CA ASN A 64 15.69 8.88 1.41
C ASN A 64 14.35 8.92 0.64
N ILE A 65 13.41 9.70 1.16
CA ILE A 65 12.09 9.91 0.55
C ILE A 65 12.23 11.05 -0.46
N PRO A 66 11.95 10.84 -1.76
CA PRO A 66 11.93 11.91 -2.75
C PRO A 66 10.97 13.03 -2.36
N THR A 67 11.30 14.26 -2.76
CA THR A 67 10.36 15.38 -2.63
C THR A 67 9.14 15.11 -3.51
N LEU A 68 7.96 15.07 -2.90
CA LEU A 68 6.69 14.88 -3.58
C LEU A 68 5.94 16.23 -3.69
N PRO A 69 5.18 16.46 -4.76
CA PRO A 69 4.24 17.58 -4.82
C PRO A 69 3.20 17.51 -3.70
N ALA A 70 2.75 18.67 -3.21
CA ALA A 70 1.81 18.75 -2.09
C ALA A 70 0.46 18.06 -2.35
N ASP A 71 0.08 17.87 -3.63
CA ASP A 71 -1.15 17.18 -4.05
C ASP A 71 -0.97 15.65 -4.23
N ALA A 72 0.18 15.09 -3.86
CA ALA A 72 0.44 13.67 -4.00
C ALA A 72 -0.42 12.83 -3.03
N ILE A 73 -0.98 11.73 -3.53
CA ILE A 73 -1.71 10.73 -2.74
C ILE A 73 -0.82 9.53 -2.48
N ILE A 74 -0.77 9.08 -1.23
CA ILE A 74 -0.02 7.89 -0.83
C ILE A 74 -0.97 6.70 -0.76
N VAL A 75 -0.60 5.60 -1.39
CA VAL A 75 -1.33 4.34 -1.35
C VAL A 75 -0.38 3.24 -0.89
N THR A 76 -0.65 2.62 0.25
CA THR A 76 0.20 1.53 0.77
C THR A 76 -0.49 0.19 0.57
N HIS A 77 0.24 -0.76 0.02
CA HIS A 77 -0.25 -2.09 -0.32
C HIS A 77 0.36 -3.14 0.61
N GLY A 78 -0.52 -3.84 1.31
CA GLY A 78 -0.19 -4.88 2.28
C GLY A 78 0.00 -4.32 3.70
N CYS A 79 0.36 -5.22 4.60
CA CYS A 79 0.56 -4.94 6.02
C CYS A 79 2.00 -5.21 6.46
N TRP A 80 2.27 -4.98 7.74
CA TRP A 80 3.37 -5.49 8.54
C TRP A 80 4.68 -4.69 8.49
N ARG A 81 5.10 -4.17 7.33
CA ARG A 81 6.50 -3.73 7.16
C ARG A 81 6.63 -2.30 6.63
N LEU A 82 7.40 -2.12 5.56
CA LEU A 82 7.74 -0.84 4.98
C LEU A 82 6.49 -0.03 4.58
N PRO A 83 5.45 -0.63 3.95
CA PRO A 83 4.29 0.13 3.49
C PRO A 83 3.60 0.89 4.62
N THR A 84 3.19 0.22 5.69
CA THR A 84 2.45 0.86 6.80
C THR A 84 3.30 1.91 7.52
N ARG A 85 4.61 1.66 7.69
CA ARG A 85 5.52 2.61 8.34
C ARG A 85 5.73 3.88 7.50
N LEU A 86 5.93 3.74 6.18
CA LEU A 86 6.07 4.88 5.28
C LEU A 86 4.74 5.63 5.11
N GLY A 87 3.61 4.93 5.01
CA GLY A 87 2.29 5.55 4.95
C GLY A 87 2.02 6.44 6.15
N ALA A 88 2.21 5.91 7.38
CA ALA A 88 2.06 6.70 8.59
C ALA A 88 3.05 7.87 8.68
N MET A 89 4.29 7.69 8.23
CA MET A 89 5.27 8.78 8.18
C MET A 89 4.86 9.90 7.21
N LEU A 90 4.45 9.55 6.00
CA LEU A 90 4.02 10.51 4.98
C LEU A 90 2.71 11.19 5.38
N LYS A 91 1.81 10.47 6.05
CA LYS A 91 0.61 11.06 6.65
C LYS A 91 0.96 12.15 7.66
N LYS A 92 1.95 11.92 8.53
CA LYS A 92 2.46 12.96 9.46
C LYS A 92 3.08 14.16 8.75
N LYS A 93 3.53 14.00 7.50
CA LYS A 93 4.00 15.10 6.65
C LYS A 93 2.87 15.83 5.91
N GLY A 94 1.61 15.43 6.09
CA GLY A 94 0.44 16.10 5.54
C GLY A 94 -0.16 15.46 4.28
N TYR A 95 0.41 14.36 3.78
CA TYR A 95 -0.12 13.71 2.57
C TYR A 95 -1.39 12.90 2.88
N PRO A 96 -2.41 12.93 2.00
CA PRO A 96 -3.53 11.99 2.04
C PRO A 96 -3.04 10.54 1.91
N TRP A 97 -3.55 9.65 2.75
CA TRP A 97 -3.11 8.26 2.80
C TRP A 97 -4.26 7.26 2.69
N MET A 98 -4.19 6.40 1.66
CA MET A 98 -5.02 5.21 1.49
C MET A 98 -4.24 3.94 1.88
N TYR A 99 -4.80 3.16 2.79
CA TYR A 99 -4.24 1.89 3.24
C TYR A 99 -5.00 0.70 2.63
N VAL A 100 -4.30 -0.24 2.00
CA VAL A 100 -4.88 -1.40 1.30
C VAL A 100 -4.34 -2.71 1.88
N PRO A 101 -5.07 -3.40 2.77
CA PRO A 101 -4.57 -4.62 3.44
C PRO A 101 -4.39 -5.84 2.54
N HIS A 102 -5.11 -5.94 1.41
CA HIS A 102 -5.12 -7.11 0.51
C HIS A 102 -5.46 -8.42 1.22
N GLY A 103 -6.44 -8.40 2.11
CA GLY A 103 -6.90 -9.57 2.86
C GLY A 103 -5.93 -10.05 3.95
N MET A 104 -4.80 -9.37 4.17
CA MET A 104 -3.83 -9.80 5.18
C MET A 104 -4.37 -9.73 6.63
N LEU A 105 -5.38 -8.89 6.86
CA LEU A 105 -6.07 -8.75 8.15
C LEU A 105 -7.31 -9.64 8.28
N GLU A 106 -7.59 -10.48 7.28
CA GLU A 106 -8.72 -11.41 7.34
C GLU A 106 -8.54 -12.42 8.47
N PRO A 107 -9.64 -12.94 9.07
CA PRO A 107 -9.56 -13.88 10.18
C PRO A 107 -8.70 -15.12 9.87
N TRP A 108 -8.79 -15.66 8.66
CA TRP A 108 -7.98 -16.81 8.26
C TRP A 108 -6.49 -16.47 8.14
N SER A 109 -6.14 -15.28 7.64
CA SER A 109 -4.75 -14.85 7.52
C SER A 109 -4.17 -14.60 8.91
N MET A 110 -4.94 -13.97 9.79
CA MET A 110 -4.53 -13.65 11.16
C MET A 110 -4.43 -14.90 12.06
N SER A 111 -5.20 -15.95 11.79
CA SER A 111 -5.10 -17.21 12.55
C SER A 111 -3.80 -17.98 12.25
N GLN A 112 -3.23 -17.81 11.05
CA GLN A 112 -1.94 -18.39 10.70
C GLN A 112 -0.79 -17.69 11.42
N LYS A 113 -0.01 -18.43 12.20
CA LYS A 113 1.08 -17.88 13.03
C LYS A 113 0.60 -16.73 13.91
N TRP A 114 -0.63 -16.84 14.42
CA TRP A 114 -1.31 -15.78 15.18
C TRP A 114 -0.48 -15.27 16.36
N TYR A 115 0.28 -16.13 17.03
CA TYR A 115 1.13 -15.77 18.17
C TYR A 115 2.27 -14.81 17.79
N LEU A 116 2.70 -14.79 16.52
CA LEU A 116 3.65 -13.81 16.00
C LEU A 116 2.92 -12.58 15.44
N LYS A 117 1.86 -12.82 14.66
CA LYS A 117 1.15 -11.74 13.96
C LYS A 117 0.35 -10.86 14.91
N TYR A 118 -0.33 -11.43 15.89
CA TYR A 118 -1.25 -10.70 16.76
C TYR A 118 -0.55 -9.70 17.69
N PRO A 119 0.57 -10.05 18.37
CA PRO A 119 1.32 -9.05 19.13
C PRO A 119 1.86 -7.94 18.24
N TYR A 120 2.45 -8.30 17.10
CA TYR A 120 2.97 -7.31 16.14
C TYR A 120 1.86 -6.40 15.60
N TYR A 121 0.72 -6.98 15.23
CA TYR A 121 -0.46 -6.26 14.78
C TYR A 121 -0.91 -5.25 15.82
N ARG A 122 -1.07 -5.69 17.06
CA ARG A 122 -1.58 -4.84 18.15
C ARG A 122 -0.62 -3.72 18.51
N LEU A 123 0.70 -3.98 18.51
CA LEU A 123 1.70 -3.03 18.97
C LEU A 123 2.20 -2.08 17.86
N HIS A 124 2.23 -2.54 16.61
CA HIS A 124 2.84 -1.79 15.50
C HIS A 124 1.87 -1.53 14.36
N GLU A 125 1.22 -2.56 13.81
CA GLU A 125 0.41 -2.39 12.60
C GLU A 125 -0.84 -1.54 12.82
N LYS A 126 -1.63 -1.89 13.85
CA LYS A 126 -2.91 -1.26 14.13
C LYS A 126 -2.77 0.22 14.49
N PRO A 127 -1.86 0.64 15.40
CA PRO A 127 -1.71 2.06 15.72
C PRO A 127 -1.23 2.92 14.54
N LEU A 128 -0.44 2.34 13.63
CA LEU A 128 0.03 3.04 12.43
C LEU A 128 -1.08 3.13 11.38
N SER A 129 -1.72 2.01 11.03
CA SER A 129 -2.78 1.96 10.01
C SER A 129 -4.04 2.74 10.40
N LEU A 130 -4.33 2.93 11.68
CA LEU A 130 -5.43 3.78 12.14
C LEU A 130 -5.27 5.26 11.78
N GLN A 131 -4.07 5.71 11.38
CA GLN A 131 -3.84 7.08 10.91
C GLN A 131 -4.23 7.29 9.44
N ALA A 132 -4.56 6.22 8.70
CA ALA A 132 -4.95 6.33 7.29
C ALA A 132 -6.24 7.12 7.13
N ASP A 133 -6.34 7.93 6.07
CA ASP A 133 -7.55 8.69 5.74
C ASP A 133 -8.65 7.81 5.17
N ILE A 134 -8.25 6.76 4.45
CA ILE A 134 -9.15 5.77 3.88
C ILE A 134 -8.51 4.39 4.00
N VAL A 135 -9.31 3.39 4.36
CA VAL A 135 -8.93 1.98 4.24
C VAL A 135 -9.69 1.36 3.06
N ARG A 136 -8.97 0.87 2.06
CA ARG A 136 -9.56 0.23 0.89
C ARG A 136 -9.64 -1.28 1.11
N ALA A 137 -10.85 -1.81 1.00
CA ALA A 137 -11.10 -3.23 0.84
C ALA A 137 -11.20 -3.58 -0.65
N VAL A 138 -10.59 -4.69 -1.06
CA VAL A 138 -10.64 -5.21 -2.44
C VAL A 138 -11.83 -6.14 -2.67
N SER A 139 -12.53 -6.54 -1.61
CA SER A 139 -13.74 -7.36 -1.68
C SER A 139 -14.80 -6.95 -0.64
N ILE A 140 -16.05 -7.35 -0.85
CA ILE A 140 -17.15 -7.11 0.09
C ILE A 140 -16.91 -7.81 1.44
N PRO A 141 -16.50 -9.10 1.48
CA PRO A 141 -16.18 -9.76 2.75
C PRO A 141 -15.08 -9.02 3.54
N GLU A 142 -14.01 -8.61 2.85
CA GLU A 142 -12.93 -7.85 3.46
C GLU A 142 -13.42 -6.51 4.01
N LYS A 143 -14.29 -5.80 3.27
CA LYS A 143 -14.91 -4.56 3.77
C LYS A 143 -15.62 -4.80 5.10
N ASN A 144 -16.45 -5.83 5.17
CA ASN A 144 -17.24 -6.12 6.37
C ASN A 144 -16.34 -6.42 7.58
N ASN A 145 -15.25 -7.17 7.37
CA ASN A 145 -14.30 -7.48 8.43
C ASN A 145 -13.48 -6.25 8.86
N LEU A 146 -13.03 -5.43 7.90
CA LEU A 146 -12.27 -4.22 8.19
C LEU A 146 -13.10 -3.15 8.90
N GLN A 147 -14.41 -3.09 8.66
CA GLN A 147 -15.31 -2.13 9.32
C GLN A 147 -15.39 -2.35 10.85
N ALA A 148 -15.08 -3.55 11.35
CA ALA A 148 -14.95 -3.79 12.79
C ALA A 148 -13.66 -3.20 13.39
N ILE A 149 -12.70 -2.80 12.54
CA ILE A 149 -11.37 -2.36 12.95
C ILE A 149 -11.17 -0.86 12.66
N TYR A 150 -11.64 -0.40 11.50
CA TYR A 150 -11.40 0.93 10.96
C TYR A 150 -12.72 1.67 10.72
N PRO A 151 -12.81 2.97 11.05
CA PRO A 151 -14.03 3.75 10.86
C PRO A 151 -14.30 4.18 9.41
N ASN A 152 -13.28 4.13 8.55
CA ASN A 152 -13.21 4.80 7.24
C ASN A 152 -12.92 3.81 6.09
N VAL A 153 -13.70 2.72 6.03
CA VAL A 153 -13.51 1.66 5.04
C VAL A 153 -14.35 1.88 3.79
N VAL A 154 -13.70 1.83 2.62
CA VAL A 154 -14.36 1.87 1.31
C VAL A 154 -14.07 0.59 0.53
N HIS A 155 -15.04 0.12 -0.25
CA HIS A 155 -14.83 -1.01 -1.15
C HIS A 155 -14.50 -0.48 -2.54
N ILE A 156 -13.29 -0.80 -3.00
CA ILE A 156 -12.84 -0.52 -4.37
C ILE A 156 -12.20 -1.81 -4.86
N PRO A 157 -12.86 -2.58 -5.75
CA PRO A 157 -12.35 -3.86 -6.22
C PRO A 157 -10.98 -3.68 -6.90
N ASN A 158 -10.20 -4.75 -6.95
CA ASN A 158 -9.07 -4.79 -7.87
C ASN A 158 -9.64 -4.78 -9.30
N GLY A 159 -9.00 -4.00 -10.18
CA GLY A 159 -9.45 -3.81 -11.56
C GLY A 159 -9.54 -5.13 -12.33
#